data_AF-A0A3D8L847-F1
#
_entry.id   AF-A0A3D8L847-F1
#
_cell.length_a   1.000
_cell.length_b   1.000
_cell.length_c   1.000
_cell.angle_alpha   90.00
_cell.angle_beta   90.00
_cell.angle_gamma   90.00
#
_symmetry.space_group_name_H-M   'P 1'
#
loop_
_entity.id
_entity.type
_entity.pdbx_description
1 polymer ?
#
loop_
_entity_poly.entity_id
_entity_poly.type
_entity_poly.pdbx_seq_one_letter_code
_entity_poly.pdbx_strand_id
1 'polypeptide(L)'
;MNIQRTIEDNKAKAVFEELNCVLDAMLARGLFHSIYKYMLYNDTPCFLSMLDYRKNLKPLDREKEDYFLFKYMLQQMRKKYPSKLFCLISTRQKAA
;
A
#
# COMPACT_ATOMS: atom_id res chain seq x y z
N MET A 1 12.96 2.44 -21.30
CA MET A 1 12.51 1.99 -19.97
C MET A 1 11.25 1.15 -20.16
N ASN A 2 11.29 -0.12 -19.77
CA ASN A 2 10.26 -1.11 -20.09
C ASN A 2 9.21 -1.15 -18.95
N ILE A 3 8.08 -0.47 -19.13
CA ILE A 3 7.02 -0.31 -18.12
C ILE A 3 6.42 -1.66 -17.69
N GLN A 4 6.51 -2.68 -18.55
CA GLN A 4 6.00 -4.03 -18.30
C GLN A 4 6.65 -4.74 -17.09
N ARG A 5 7.95 -4.52 -16.81
CA ARG A 5 8.67 -5.23 -15.73
C ARG A 5 8.36 -4.69 -14.32
N THR A 6 7.84 -3.47 -14.21
CA THR A 6 7.60 -2.83 -12.91
C THR A 6 6.31 -3.30 -12.25
N ILE A 7 5.36 -3.87 -13.02
CA ILE A 7 4.01 -4.25 -12.58
C ILE A 7 3.93 -5.73 -12.14
N GLU A 8 5.05 -6.46 -12.07
CA GLU A 8 5.04 -7.81 -11.49
C GLU A 8 4.93 -7.78 -9.96
N ASP A 9 5.29 -6.66 -9.31
CA ASP A 9 5.15 -6.53 -7.86
C ASP A 9 3.72 -6.12 -7.48
N ASN A 10 3.05 -7.03 -6.77
CA ASN A 10 1.71 -6.85 -6.20
C ASN A 10 1.53 -5.52 -5.46
N LYS A 11 2.58 -5.00 -4.79
CA LYS A 11 2.49 -3.75 -4.05
C LYS A 11 2.56 -2.53 -4.97
N ALA A 12 3.42 -2.55 -5.99
CA ALA A 12 3.49 -1.49 -6.99
C ALA A 12 2.16 -1.38 -7.75
N LYS A 13 1.55 -2.53 -8.10
CA LYS A 13 0.21 -2.57 -8.71
C LYS A 13 -0.86 -1.94 -7.82
N ALA A 14 -0.88 -2.24 -6.52
CA ALA A 14 -1.84 -1.65 -5.59
C ALA A 14 -1.71 -0.12 -5.49
N VAL A 15 -0.48 0.40 -5.51
CA VAL A 15 -0.23 1.86 -5.52
C VAL A 15 -0.76 2.51 -6.79
N PHE A 16 -0.48 1.90 -7.95
CA PHE A 16 -0.96 2.43 -9.23
C PHE A 16 -2.49 2.49 -9.26
N GLU A 17 -3.17 1.42 -8.86
CA GLU A 17 -4.64 1.37 -8.89
C GLU A 17 -5.30 2.34 -7.90
N GLU A 18 -4.75 2.53 -6.70
CA GLU A 18 -5.38 3.38 -5.68
C GLU A 18 -4.97 4.85 -5.76
N LEU A 19 -3.79 5.15 -6.30
CA LEU A 19 -3.20 6.49 -6.24
C LEU A 19 -2.81 7.04 -7.61
N ASN A 20 -2.98 6.27 -8.68
CA ASN A 20 -2.55 6.60 -10.04
C ASN A 20 -1.07 7.05 -10.09
N CYS A 21 -0.24 6.45 -9.23
CA CYS A 21 1.16 6.78 -9.07
C CYS A 21 2.02 5.58 -9.46
N VAL A 22 3.03 5.81 -10.29
CA VAL A 22 4.00 4.78 -10.67
C VAL A 22 5.15 4.82 -9.68
N LEU A 23 5.26 3.78 -8.87
CA LEU A 23 6.42 3.53 -8.02
C LEU A 23 7.14 2.27 -8.50
N ASP A 24 8.47 2.27 -8.41
CA ASP A 24 9.20 1.01 -8.55
C ASP A 24 8.91 0.07 -7.37
N ALA A 25 9.23 -1.22 -7.54
CA ALA A 25 8.94 -2.25 -6.55
C ALA A 25 9.61 -1.99 -5.19
N MET A 26 10.82 -1.40 -5.17
CA MET A 26 11.54 -1.11 -3.94
C MET A 26 10.84 0.00 -3.15
N LEU A 27 10.43 1.07 -3.82
CA LEU A 27 9.70 2.18 -3.25
C LEU A 27 8.30 1.75 -2.77
N ALA A 28 7.61 0.91 -3.53
CA ALA A 28 6.30 0.37 -3.15
C ALA A 28 6.39 -0.48 -1.86
N ARG A 29 7.42 -1.34 -1.74
CA ARG A 29 7.69 -2.10 -0.50
C ARG A 29 8.01 -1.17 0.67
N GLY A 30 8.83 -0.14 0.44
CA GLY A 30 9.13 0.87 1.46
C GLY A 30 7.89 1.62 1.93
N LEU A 31 6.99 1.98 1.01
CA LEU A 31 5.71 2.63 1.32
C LEU A 31 4.79 1.71 2.12
N PHE A 32 4.68 0.44 1.73
CA PHE A 32 3.92 -0.57 2.47
C PHE A 32 4.35 -0.64 3.94
N HIS A 33 5.65 -0.80 4.20
CA HIS A 33 6.17 -0.87 5.57
C HIS A 33 5.94 0.43 6.35
N SER A 34 6.01 1.57 5.67
CA SER A 34 5.80 2.88 6.30
C SER A 34 4.35 3.08 6.73
N ILE A 35 3.40 2.70 5.87
CA ILE A 35 1.96 2.76 6.19
C ILE A 35 1.61 1.74 7.26
N TYR A 36 2.13 0.52 7.17
CA TYR A 36 1.93 -0.51 8.18
C TYR A 36 2.38 -0.04 9.57
N LYS A 37 3.60 0.50 9.68
CA LYS A 37 4.11 1.09 10.93
C LYS A 37 3.26 2.26 11.40
N TYR A 38 2.84 3.14 10.48
CA TYR A 38 2.00 4.27 10.85
C TYR A 38 0.69 3.81 11.48
N MET A 39 -0.01 2.86 10.86
CA MET A 39 -1.25 2.29 11.42
C MET A 39 -1.00 1.62 12.78
N LEU A 40 0.04 0.79 12.87
CA LEU A 40 0.38 0.08 14.12
C LEU A 40 0.58 1.04 15.31
N TYR A 41 1.27 2.16 15.10
CA TYR A 41 1.64 3.07 16.20
C TYR A 41 0.69 4.26 16.38
N ASN A 42 -0.10 4.62 15.36
CA ASN A 42 -0.88 5.88 15.36
C ASN A 42 -2.38 5.68 15.10
N ASP A 43 -2.82 4.52 14.60
CA ASP A 43 -4.23 4.20 14.37
C ASP A 43 -4.51 2.72 14.65
N THR A 44 -4.44 2.35 15.94
CA THR A 44 -4.71 0.99 16.43
C THR A 44 -6.06 0.44 15.93
N PRO A 45 -7.18 1.21 15.94
CA PRO A 45 -8.44 0.72 15.38
C PRO A 45 -8.34 0.34 13.89
N CYS A 46 -7.67 1.15 13.07
CA CYS A 46 -7.45 0.81 11.66
C CYS A 46 -6.53 -0.40 11.49
N PHE A 47 -5.51 -0.51 12.32
CA PHE A 47 -4.59 -1.64 12.30
C PHE A 47 -5.32 -2.96 12.63
N LEU A 48 -6.17 -2.97 13.67
CA LEU A 48 -6.99 -4.12 14.02
C LEU A 48 -7.96 -4.47 12.89
N SER A 49 -8.64 -3.49 12.29
CA SER A 49 -9.54 -3.73 11.16
C SER A 49 -8.82 -4.30 9.93
N MET A 50 -7.58 -3.89 9.68
CA MET A 50 -6.72 -4.50 8.64
C MET A 50 -6.37 -5.96 8.97
N LEU A 51 -6.09 -6.31 10.23
CA LEU A 51 -5.86 -7.70 10.65
C LEU A 51 -7.12 -8.56 10.48
N ASP A 52 -8.29 -8.02 10.79
CA ASP A 52 -9.57 -8.69 10.57
C ASP A 52 -9.84 -8.88 9.08
N TYR A 53 -9.56 -7.86 8.25
CA TYR A 53 -9.63 -7.97 6.80
C TYR A 53 -8.72 -9.11 6.30
N ARG A 54 -7.47 -9.18 6.78
CA ARG A 54 -6.52 -10.26 6.46
C ARG A 54 -7.08 -11.64 6.78
N LYS A 55 -7.63 -11.82 7.99
CA LYS A 55 -8.18 -13.11 8.44
C LYS A 55 -9.33 -13.59 7.57
N ASN A 56 -10.13 -12.65 7.06
CA ASN A 56 -11.30 -12.90 6.23
C ASN A 56 -11.00 -13.01 4.73
N LEU A 57 -9.72 -12.96 4.31
CA LEU A 57 -9.35 -13.20 2.91
C LEU A 57 -9.71 -14.65 2.51
N LYS A 58 -10.36 -14.78 1.36
CA LYS A 58 -10.69 -16.08 0.78
C LYS A 58 -9.41 -16.86 0.49
N PRO A 59 -9.41 -18.20 0.56
CA PRO A 59 -8.23 -19.02 0.29
C PRO A 59 -7.55 -18.69 -1.05
N LEU A 60 -8.35 -18.45 -2.11
CA LEU A 60 -7.86 -18.08 -3.44
C LEU A 60 -7.15 -16.72 -3.48
N ASP A 61 -7.52 -15.80 -2.58
CA ASP A 61 -6.94 -14.45 -2.53
C ASP A 61 -5.64 -14.40 -1.70
N ARG A 62 -5.33 -15.46 -0.94
CA ARG A 62 -4.14 -15.51 -0.07
C ARG A 62 -2.83 -15.49 -0.84
N GLU A 63 -2.79 -16.00 -2.06
CA GLU A 63 -1.62 -15.90 -2.95
C GLU A 63 -1.27 -14.44 -3.30
N LYS A 64 -2.26 -13.53 -3.22
CA LYS A 64 -2.12 -12.09 -3.48
C LYS A 64 -2.43 -11.26 -2.23
N GLU A 65 -2.25 -11.85 -1.05
CA GLU A 65 -2.54 -11.20 0.23
C GLU A 65 -1.90 -9.81 0.33
N ASP A 66 -0.63 -9.68 -0.04
CA ASP A 66 0.10 -8.41 -0.02
C ASP A 66 -0.56 -7.32 -0.89
N TYR A 67 -1.11 -7.68 -2.04
CA TYR A 67 -1.84 -6.74 -2.91
C TYR A 67 -3.12 -6.25 -2.21
N PHE A 68 -3.93 -7.18 -1.72
CA PHE A 68 -5.21 -6.86 -1.08
C PHE A 68 -5.02 -6.08 0.22
N LEU A 69 -4.06 -6.47 1.05
CA LEU A 69 -3.72 -5.74 2.27
C LEU A 69 -3.22 -4.34 1.95
N PHE A 70 -2.34 -4.20 0.95
CA PHE A 70 -1.83 -2.88 0.65
C PHE A 70 -2.92 -1.97 0.09
N LYS A 71 -3.77 -2.49 -0.80
CA LYS A 71 -4.92 -1.78 -1.35
C LYS A 71 -5.85 -1.29 -0.22
N TYR A 72 -6.18 -2.18 0.72
CA TYR A 72 -6.95 -1.81 1.91
C TYR A 72 -6.27 -0.71 2.73
N MET A 73 -4.97 -0.86 3.01
CA MET A 73 -4.21 0.13 3.78
C MET A 73 -4.19 1.51 3.09
N LEU A 74 -4.02 1.55 1.77
CA LEU A 74 -4.03 2.77 0.96
C LEU A 74 -5.40 3.46 1.01
N GLN A 75 -6.48 2.70 0.90
CA GLN A 75 -7.85 3.22 1.00
C GLN A 75 -8.11 3.86 2.37
N GLN A 76 -7.69 3.20 3.46
CA GLN A 76 -7.84 3.74 4.80
C GLN A 76 -6.99 5.00 5.02
N MET A 77 -5.74 5.01 4.56
CA MET A 77 -4.87 6.18 4.63
C MET A 77 -5.43 7.35 3.80
N ARG A 78 -5.98 7.09 2.61
CA ARG A 78 -6.58 8.12 1.76
C ARG A 78 -7.81 8.73 2.42
N LYS A 79 -8.63 7.92 3.09
CA LYS A 79 -9.85 8.37 3.77
C LYS A 79 -9.55 9.15 5.05
N LYS A 80 -8.60 8.68 5.87
CA LYS A 80 -8.36 9.23 7.22
C LYS A 80 -7.19 10.20 7.32
N TYR A 81 -6.13 9.97 6.54
CA TYR A 81 -4.86 10.69 6.66
C TYR A 81 -4.29 11.10 5.27
N PRO A 82 -5.07 11.79 4.42
CA PRO A 82 -4.65 12.10 3.05
C PRO A 82 -3.34 12.88 2.99
N SER A 83 -3.11 13.85 3.88
CA SER A 83 -1.86 14.61 3.94
C SER A 83 -0.64 13.76 4.33
N LYS A 84 -0.82 12.80 5.25
CA LYS A 84 0.24 11.88 5.64
C LYS A 84 0.57 10.92 4.50
N LEU A 85 -0.46 10.42 3.82
CA LEU A 85 -0.29 9.58 2.64
C LEU A 85 0.48 10.32 1.54
N PHE A 86 0.10 11.56 1.24
CA PHE A 86 0.82 12.41 0.28
C PHE A 86 2.30 12.58 0.67
N CYS A 87 2.59 12.93 1.92
CA CYS A 87 3.97 13.07 2.43
C CYS A 87 4.79 11.77 2.29
N LEU A 88 4.18 10.61 2.57
CA LEU A 88 4.84 9.32 2.39
C LEU A 88 5.12 9.00 0.91
N ILE A 89 4.30 9.48 -0.02
CA ILE A 89 4.50 9.26 -1.46
C ILE A 89 5.55 10.25 -2.01
N SER A 90 5.44 11.54 -1.67
CA SER A 90 6.31 12.59 -2.21
C SER A 90 7.77 12.42 -1.82
N THR A 91 8.03 11.88 -0.62
CA THR A 91 9.40 11.54 -0.17
C THR A 91 10.02 10.35 -0.91
N ARG A 92 9.25 9.65 -1.74
CA ARG A 92 9.66 8.44 -2.46
C ARG A 92 9.64 8.60 -3.98
N GLN A 93 9.00 9.64 -4.50
CA GLN A 93 9.12 10.00 -5.92
C GLN A 93 10.52 10.57 -6.15
N LYS A 94 11.34 9.92 -6.98
CA LYS A 94 12.51 10.59 -7.55
C LYS A 94 11.98 11.78 -8.37
N ALA A 95 12.57 12.96 -8.18
CA ALA A 95 12.44 14.03 -9.16
C ALA A 95 12.81 13.43 -10.52
N ALA A 96 11.87 13.46 -11.45
CA ALA A 96 12.09 13.04 -12.83
C ALA A 96 13.12 13.94 -13.50
#